data_AF-A0A9X4QSC3-F1
#
_entry.id   AF-A0A9X4QSC3-F1
#
_cell.length_a   1.000
_cell.length_b   1.000
_cell.length_c   1.000
_cell.angle_alpha   90.00
_cell.angle_beta   90.00
_cell.angle_gamma   90.00
#
_symmetry.space_group_name_H-M   'P 1'
#
loop_
_entity.id
_entity.type
_entity.pdbx_description
1 polymer ?
#
loop_
_entity_poly.entity_id
_entity_poly.type
_entity_poly.pdbx_seq_one_letter_code
_entity_poly.pdbx_strand_id
1 'polypeptide(L)'
;MAWGGDPDVIHTLRTMGDIMNRKTEAEAWISEFEKKLQRIRDQIDVRIEPGTTALTFVYYDKEMLIGGEGGTLGKLIYQDYGFRMPDQLKQYADGGTALSLEAFIANPADYYFTQMTDDEMAELTELFKDPLYSTLPAVKNNRIINVSRQKWNYGPYRVDEAVDELIAQMNKLQ
;
A
#
# COMPACT_ATOMS: atom_id res chain seq x y z
N MET A 1 -2.62 -15.15 -11.26
CA MET A 1 -2.63 -13.77 -10.73
C MET A 1 -2.33 -13.88 -9.25
N ALA A 2 -1.23 -13.28 -8.78
CA ALA A 2 -1.05 -13.09 -7.35
C ALA A 2 -2.16 -12.15 -6.88
N TRP A 3 -3.11 -12.67 -6.11
CA TRP A 3 -4.18 -11.86 -5.51
C TRP A 3 -3.54 -10.96 -4.44
N GLY A 4 -3.97 -9.70 -4.35
CA GLY A 4 -3.37 -8.70 -3.44
C GLY A 4 -2.17 -7.93 -4.02
N GLY A 5 -1.85 -8.10 -5.31
CA GLY A 5 -0.77 -7.37 -5.95
C GLY A 5 -1.08 -5.89 -6.14
N ASP A 6 -0.26 -5.03 -5.53
CA ASP A 6 -0.12 -3.63 -5.88
C ASP A 6 0.54 -3.52 -7.27
N PRO A 7 -0.18 -3.02 -8.30
CA PRO A 7 0.37 -2.98 -9.64
C PRO A 7 1.46 -1.91 -9.76
N ASP A 8 2.55 -2.26 -10.44
CA ASP A 8 3.50 -1.24 -10.92
C ASP A 8 2.87 -0.54 -12.14
N VAL A 9 2.23 0.61 -11.91
CA VAL A 9 1.49 1.34 -12.95
C VAL A 9 2.41 1.84 -14.05
N ILE A 10 3.66 2.17 -13.72
CA ILE A 10 4.67 2.64 -14.67
C ILE A 10 5.05 1.50 -15.62
N HIS A 11 5.42 0.34 -15.08
CA HIS A 11 5.75 -0.83 -15.89
C HIS A 11 4.56 -1.31 -16.73
N THR A 12 3.37 -1.33 -16.12
CA THR A 12 2.13 -1.75 -16.79
C THR A 12 1.80 -0.83 -17.95
N LEU A 13 1.81 0.49 -17.75
CA LEU A 13 1.47 1.45 -18.81
C LEU A 13 2.50 1.44 -19.93
N ARG A 14 3.79 1.32 -19.61
CA ARG A 14 4.87 1.19 -20.61
C ARG A 14 4.64 -0.03 -21.50
N THR A 15 4.36 -1.18 -20.89
CA THR A 15 4.05 -2.43 -21.61
C THR A 15 2.82 -2.28 -22.49
N MET A 16 1.76 -1.64 -22.00
CA MET A 16 0.55 -1.38 -22.80
C MET A 16 0.82 -0.41 -23.96
N GLY A 17 1.64 0.63 -23.75
CA GLY A 17 2.08 1.54 -24.80
C GLY A 17 2.84 0.82 -25.91
N ASP A 18 3.69 -0.15 -25.56
CA ASP A 18 4.39 -1.00 -26.52
C ASP A 18 3.42 -1.88 -27.33
N ILE A 19 2.52 -2.60 -26.64
CA ILE A 19 1.55 -3.52 -27.26
C ILE A 19 0.58 -2.77 -28.19
N MET A 20 0.12 -1.60 -27.77
CA MET A 20 -0.89 -0.83 -28.49
C MET A 20 -0.30 0.14 -29.52
N ASN A 21 1.04 0.17 -29.69
CA ASN A 21 1.74 1.13 -30.53
C ASN A 21 1.46 2.60 -30.17
N ARG A 22 1.40 2.89 -28.87
CA ARG A 22 1.14 4.21 -28.25
C ARG A 22 2.22 4.60 -27.25
N LYS A 23 3.48 4.33 -27.61
CA LYS A 23 4.65 4.52 -26.72
C LYS A 23 4.81 5.98 -26.29
N THR A 24 4.61 6.92 -27.22
CA THR A 24 4.78 8.35 -26.95
C THR A 24 3.82 8.83 -25.86
N GLU A 25 2.54 8.45 -25.93
CA GLU A 25 1.56 8.84 -24.92
C GLU A 25 1.80 8.16 -23.58
N ALA A 26 2.23 6.89 -23.58
CA ALA A 26 2.60 6.18 -22.37
C ALA A 26 3.78 6.86 -21.65
N GLU A 27 4.88 7.14 -22.36
CA GLU A 27 6.06 7.78 -21.77
C GLU A 27 5.78 9.23 -21.35
N ALA A 28 4.91 9.96 -22.05
CA ALA A 28 4.52 11.30 -21.64
C ALA A 28 3.82 11.28 -20.27
N TRP A 29 2.88 10.36 -20.05
CA TRP A 29 2.22 10.21 -18.76
C TRP A 29 3.19 9.72 -17.68
N ILE A 30 4.02 8.71 -17.98
CA ILE A 30 5.01 8.17 -17.03
C ILE A 30 5.96 9.27 -16.56
N SER A 31 6.46 10.10 -17.48
CA SER A 31 7.36 11.19 -17.13
C SER A 31 6.74 12.18 -16.13
N GLU A 32 5.48 12.56 -16.34
CA GLU A 32 4.78 13.45 -15.41
C GLU A 32 4.49 12.79 -14.07
N PHE A 33 4.13 11.51 -14.07
CA PHE A 33 3.90 10.75 -12.86
C PHE A 33 5.20 10.56 -12.05
N GLU A 34 6.31 10.22 -12.69
CA GLU A 34 7.62 10.12 -12.02
C GLU A 34 8.08 11.46 -11.44
N LYS A 35 7.86 12.58 -12.15
CA LYS A 35 8.10 13.93 -11.59
C LYS A 35 7.25 14.19 -10.36
N LYS A 36 5.99 13.76 -10.35
CA LYS A 36 5.11 13.87 -9.18
C LYS A 36 5.64 13.05 -8.01
N LEU A 37 6.02 11.79 -8.24
CA LEU A 37 6.65 10.96 -7.20
C LEU A 37 7.94 11.59 -6.68
N GLN A 38 8.75 12.20 -7.54
CA GLN A 38 9.95 12.92 -7.10
C GLN A 38 9.62 14.14 -6.24
N ARG A 39 8.65 14.96 -6.65
CA ARG A 39 8.18 16.09 -5.83
C ARG A 39 7.70 15.63 -4.46
N ILE A 40 6.96 14.52 -4.42
CA ILE A 40 6.53 13.90 -3.18
C ILE A 40 7.76 13.57 -2.32
N ARG A 41 8.74 12.82 -2.84
CA ARG A 41 9.98 12.46 -2.12
C ARG A 41 10.70 13.68 -1.57
N ASP A 42 10.77 14.76 -2.35
CA ASP A 42 11.42 16.00 -1.96
C ASP A 42 10.62 16.76 -0.86
N GLN A 43 9.31 16.52 -0.77
CA GLN A 43 8.37 17.14 0.17
C GLN A 43 8.01 16.24 1.36
N ILE A 44 8.57 15.02 1.47
CA ILE A 44 8.40 14.18 2.66
C ILE A 44 9.18 14.85 3.81
N ASP A 45 8.50 15.77 4.50
CA ASP A 45 8.96 16.36 5.76
C ASP A 45 8.75 15.38 6.93
N VAL A 46 7.85 14.41 6.75
CA VAL A 46 7.60 13.32 7.71
C VAL A 46 8.59 12.19 7.47
N ARG A 47 9.77 12.29 8.07
CA ARG A 47 10.65 11.13 8.16
C ARG A 47 10.13 10.20 9.24
N ILE A 48 9.63 9.04 8.80
CA ILE A 48 9.29 7.93 9.67
C ILE A 48 10.54 7.54 10.47
N GLU A 49 10.36 7.30 11.77
CA GLU A 49 11.49 6.95 12.63
C GLU A 49 12.19 5.69 12.10
N PRO A 50 13.54 5.68 12.06
CA PRO A 50 14.27 4.50 11.63
C PRO A 50 13.87 3.26 12.43
N GLY A 51 13.34 2.24 11.74
CA GLY A 51 12.89 1.01 12.38
C GLY A 51 11.38 0.86 12.48
N THR A 52 10.58 1.92 12.25
CA THR A 52 9.12 1.81 12.24
C THR A 52 8.67 0.81 11.17
N THR A 53 7.80 -0.10 11.59
CA THR A 53 7.32 -1.19 10.75
C THR A 53 5.98 -0.87 10.10
N ALA A 54 5.80 -1.31 8.85
CA ALA A 54 4.53 -1.28 8.16
C ALA A 54 4.20 -2.66 7.58
N LEU A 55 2.91 -2.97 7.53
CA LEU A 55 2.40 -4.13 6.81
C LEU A 55 1.31 -3.68 5.84
N THR A 56 1.47 -4.05 4.57
CA THR A 56 0.49 -3.85 3.50
C THR A 56 -0.37 -5.10 3.37
N PHE A 57 -1.70 -4.99 3.33
CA PHE A 57 -2.56 -6.15 3.13
C PHE A 57 -3.96 -5.81 2.58
N VAL A 58 -4.69 -6.83 2.16
CA VAL A 58 -6.14 -6.81 1.93
C VAL A 58 -6.75 -7.87 2.83
N TYR A 59 -7.80 -7.51 3.57
CA TYR A 59 -8.58 -8.48 4.35
C TYR A 59 -9.66 -9.09 3.46
N TYR A 60 -9.67 -10.42 3.34
CA TYR A 60 -10.64 -11.14 2.54
C TYR A 60 -10.81 -12.56 3.08
N ASP A 61 -12.07 -13.01 3.21
CA ASP A 61 -12.43 -14.36 3.67
C ASP A 61 -11.65 -14.84 4.91
N LYS A 62 -11.53 -13.97 5.93
CA LYS A 62 -10.80 -14.22 7.18
C LYS A 62 -9.29 -14.45 7.02
N GLU A 63 -8.73 -14.04 5.89
CA GLU A 63 -7.30 -14.03 5.65
C GLU A 63 -6.79 -12.61 5.40
N MET A 64 -5.51 -12.40 5.74
CA MET A 64 -4.78 -11.17 5.43
C MET A 64 -3.88 -11.44 4.22
N LEU A 65 -4.31 -10.98 3.05
CA LEU A 65 -3.56 -11.09 1.81
C LEU A 65 -2.45 -10.04 1.81
N ILE A 66 -1.21 -10.47 2.02
CA ILE A 66 -0.07 -9.56 2.25
C ILE A 66 0.45 -8.99 0.93
N GLY A 67 0.55 -7.67 0.90
CA GLY A 67 1.20 -6.91 -0.15
C GLY A 67 2.72 -6.94 0.01
N GLY A 68 3.43 -6.87 -1.11
CA GLY A 68 4.89 -6.81 -1.13
C GLY A 68 5.45 -5.40 -0.95
N GLU A 69 6.78 -5.31 -0.99
CA GLU A 69 7.54 -4.05 -1.07
C GLU A 69 7.63 -3.52 -2.51
N GLY A 70 7.24 -4.33 -3.50
CA GLY A 70 7.14 -3.94 -4.91
C GLY A 70 5.86 -3.16 -5.24
N GLY A 71 5.57 -2.98 -6.52
CA GLY A 71 4.39 -2.23 -6.99
C GLY A 71 4.53 -0.71 -6.78
N THR A 72 3.43 0.03 -6.90
CA THR A 72 3.43 1.49 -6.72
C THR A 72 3.32 1.89 -5.24
N LEU A 73 2.37 1.30 -4.51
CA LEU A 73 2.14 1.49 -3.07
C LEU A 73 3.30 0.96 -2.22
N GLY A 74 3.79 -0.25 -2.51
CA GLY A 74 4.89 -0.84 -1.74
C GLY A 74 6.16 0.01 -1.86
N LYS A 75 6.51 0.46 -3.08
CA LYS A 75 7.64 1.39 -3.27
C LYS A 75 7.46 2.68 -2.49
N LEU A 76 6.26 3.28 -2.52
CA LEU A 76 5.98 4.48 -1.74
C LEU A 76 6.18 4.25 -0.23
N ILE A 77 5.64 3.15 0.31
CA ILE A 77 5.71 2.86 1.75
C ILE A 77 7.14 2.51 2.19
N TYR A 78 7.76 1.52 1.55
CA TYR A 78 9.00 0.94 2.05
C TYR A 78 10.26 1.63 1.51
N GLN A 79 10.21 2.22 0.32
CA GLN A 79 11.37 2.91 -0.27
C GLN A 79 11.31 4.42 -0.03
N ASP A 80 10.17 5.06 -0.30
CA ASP A 80 10.06 6.52 -0.26
C ASP A 80 9.81 7.06 1.17
N TYR A 81 8.88 6.45 1.91
CA TYR A 81 8.62 6.80 3.32
C TYR A 81 9.56 6.10 4.32
N GLY A 82 10.25 5.03 3.90
CA GLY A 82 11.28 4.35 4.69
C GLY A 82 10.74 3.43 5.79
N PHE A 83 9.48 3.02 5.73
CA PHE A 83 8.98 1.95 6.58
C PHE A 83 9.71 0.64 6.32
N ARG A 84 9.71 -0.25 7.31
CA ARG A 84 10.26 -1.60 7.18
C ARG A 84 9.15 -2.64 7.23
N MET A 85 9.22 -3.67 6.40
CA MET A 85 8.42 -4.86 6.64
C MET A 85 8.92 -5.57 7.93
N PRO A 86 8.02 -6.09 8.79
CA PRO A 86 8.40 -6.90 9.94
C PRO A 86 9.36 -8.03 9.54
N ASP A 87 10.41 -8.27 10.33
CA ASP A 87 11.50 -9.19 9.96
C ASP A 87 10.99 -10.62 9.68
N GLN A 88 9.97 -11.06 10.41
CA GLN A 88 9.32 -12.37 10.27
C GLN A 88 8.59 -12.53 8.93
N LEU A 89 8.16 -11.42 8.33
CA LEU A 89 7.38 -11.37 7.10
C LEU A 89 8.23 -11.02 5.87
N LYS A 90 9.53 -10.72 6.02
CA LYS A 90 10.43 -10.38 4.90
C LYS A 90 10.51 -11.43 3.79
N GLN A 91 10.27 -12.70 4.12
CA GLN A 91 10.18 -13.78 3.13
C GLN A 91 9.02 -13.58 2.13
N TYR A 92 8.08 -12.69 2.45
CA TYR A 92 6.92 -12.31 1.66
C TYR A 92 7.06 -10.90 1.06
N ALA A 93 8.27 -10.36 0.95
CA ALA A 93 8.51 -9.04 0.38
C ALA A 93 8.09 -8.93 -1.10
N ASP A 94 7.98 -10.04 -1.82
CA ASP A 94 7.41 -10.07 -3.18
C ASP A 94 5.87 -10.06 -3.19
N GLY A 95 5.23 -10.13 -2.02
CA GLY A 95 3.79 -10.16 -1.83
C GLY A 95 3.13 -11.49 -2.24
N GLY A 96 1.80 -11.50 -2.23
CA GLY A 96 1.01 -12.61 -2.76
C GLY A 96 0.90 -13.84 -1.85
N THR A 97 1.21 -13.68 -0.56
CA THR A 97 0.89 -14.68 0.48
C THR A 97 -0.40 -14.31 1.20
N ALA A 98 -1.05 -15.31 1.82
CA ALA A 98 -2.13 -15.10 2.77
C ALA A 98 -1.65 -15.49 4.18
N LEU A 99 -1.95 -14.68 5.17
CA LEU A 99 -1.78 -15.03 6.58
C LEU A 99 -3.15 -15.31 7.20
N SER A 100 -3.23 -16.34 8.04
CA SER A 100 -4.37 -16.50 8.95
C SER A 100 -4.40 -15.35 9.96
N LEU A 101 -5.53 -15.16 10.63
CA LEU A 101 -5.66 -14.14 11.68
C LEU A 101 -4.68 -14.36 12.85
N GLU A 102 -4.44 -15.61 13.23
CA GLU A 102 -3.48 -15.96 14.28
C GLU A 102 -2.05 -15.59 13.87
N ALA A 103 -1.69 -15.89 12.62
CA ALA A 103 -0.38 -15.52 12.08
C ALA A 103 -0.24 -14.00 11.96
N PHE A 104 -1.30 -13.29 11.60
CA PHE A 104 -1.30 -11.82 11.56
C PHE A 104 -1.07 -11.22 12.95
N ILE A 105 -1.77 -11.70 13.99
CA ILE A 105 -1.60 -11.23 15.37
C ILE A 105 -0.16 -11.49 15.87
N ALA A 106 0.43 -12.63 15.49
CA ALA A 106 1.78 -12.98 15.88
C ALA A 106 2.86 -12.10 15.23
N ASN A 107 2.52 -11.33 14.19
CA ASN A 107 3.45 -10.49 13.43
C ASN A 107 2.93 -9.03 13.35
N PRO A 108 2.86 -8.31 14.48
CA PRO A 108 2.35 -6.95 14.51
C PRO A 108 3.26 -5.97 13.74
N ALA A 109 2.68 -4.87 13.27
CA ALA A 109 3.40 -3.74 12.73
C ALA A 109 2.92 -2.43 13.39
N ASP A 110 3.73 -1.37 13.29
CA ASP A 110 3.40 -0.05 13.83
C ASP A 110 2.33 0.65 12.99
N TYR A 111 2.29 0.37 11.69
CA TYR A 111 1.33 0.88 10.73
C TYR A 111 0.75 -0.24 9.86
N TYR A 112 -0.53 -0.12 9.56
CA TYR A 112 -1.22 -0.97 8.61
C TYR A 112 -1.66 -0.14 7.40
N PHE A 113 -1.28 -0.59 6.22
CA PHE A 113 -1.72 -0.03 4.95
C PHE A 113 -2.59 -1.05 4.25
N THR A 114 -3.77 -0.63 3.80
CA THR A 114 -4.72 -1.52 3.15
C THR A 114 -5.23 -0.94 1.85
N GLN A 115 -5.59 -1.83 0.93
CA GLN A 115 -6.14 -1.47 -0.37
C GLN A 115 -7.52 -2.11 -0.55
N MET A 116 -8.52 -1.53 0.12
CA MET A 116 -9.87 -2.08 0.25
C MET A 116 -10.96 -1.10 -0.18
N THR A 117 -12.14 -1.62 -0.48
CA THR A 117 -13.37 -0.82 -0.62
C THR A 117 -13.90 -0.38 0.73
N ASP A 118 -14.86 0.54 0.73
CA ASP A 118 -15.50 1.01 1.98
C ASP A 118 -16.21 -0.12 2.73
N ASP A 119 -16.87 -1.04 2.01
CA ASP A 119 -17.52 -2.21 2.60
C ASP A 119 -16.50 -3.17 3.26
N GLU A 120 -15.39 -3.47 2.58
CA GLU A 120 -14.30 -4.29 3.12
C GLU A 120 -13.63 -3.62 4.33
N MET A 121 -13.49 -2.30 4.30
CA MET A 121 -13.01 -1.52 5.45
C MET A 121 -13.97 -1.60 6.63
N ALA A 122 -15.29 -1.63 6.40
CA ALA A 122 -16.27 -1.80 7.47
C ALA A 122 -16.11 -3.19 8.14
N GLU A 123 -15.90 -4.24 7.35
CA GLU A 123 -15.63 -5.59 7.87
C GLU A 123 -14.34 -5.66 8.69
N LEU A 124 -13.23 -5.08 8.17
CA LEU A 124 -11.96 -5.03 8.91
C LEU A 124 -12.08 -4.21 10.19
N THR A 125 -12.82 -3.10 10.16
CA THR A 125 -13.05 -2.25 11.33
C THR A 125 -13.83 -3.01 12.40
N GLU A 126 -14.83 -3.82 12.02
CA GLU A 126 -15.55 -4.66 12.97
C GLU A 126 -14.64 -5.73 13.58
N LEU A 127 -13.81 -6.40 12.77
CA LEU A 127 -12.81 -7.35 13.27
C LEU A 127 -11.89 -6.72 14.31
N PHE A 128 -11.41 -5.49 14.05
CA PHE A 128 -10.49 -4.77 14.94
C PHE A 128 -11.11 -4.24 16.24
N LYS A 129 -12.43 -4.36 16.44
CA LYS A 129 -13.08 -4.10 17.73
C LYS A 129 -12.89 -5.24 18.73
N ASP A 130 -12.61 -6.46 18.26
CA ASP A 130 -12.37 -7.58 19.16
C ASP A 130 -11.10 -7.32 20.01
N PRO A 131 -11.14 -7.56 21.34
CA PRO A 131 -10.01 -7.37 22.25
C PRO A 131 -8.70 -8.01 21.77
N LEU A 132 -8.79 -9.12 21.03
CA LEU A 132 -7.63 -9.82 20.48
C LEU A 132 -6.84 -8.95 19.50
N TYR A 133 -7.52 -8.19 18.64
CA TYR A 133 -6.87 -7.35 17.62
C TYR A 133 -6.70 -5.90 18.07
N SER A 134 -7.55 -5.38 18.96
CA SER A 134 -7.47 -3.99 19.42
C SER A 134 -6.19 -3.66 20.20
N THR A 135 -5.47 -4.69 20.66
CA THR A 135 -4.16 -4.55 21.32
C THR A 135 -2.99 -4.38 20.34
N LEU A 136 -3.20 -4.67 19.05
CA LEU A 136 -2.16 -4.53 18.03
C LEU A 136 -1.70 -3.06 17.93
N PRO A 137 -0.38 -2.79 17.80
CA PRO A 137 0.15 -1.43 17.83
C PRO A 137 -0.52 -0.48 16.83
N ALA A 138 -0.70 -0.92 15.58
CA ALA A 138 -1.35 -0.13 14.55
C ALA A 138 -2.84 0.15 14.87
N VAL A 139 -3.58 -0.83 15.39
CA VAL A 139 -5.01 -0.68 15.74
C VAL A 139 -5.17 0.25 16.93
N LYS A 140 -4.42 -0.02 18.01
CA LYS A 140 -4.45 0.75 19.25
C LYS A 140 -4.15 2.24 19.03
N ASN A 141 -3.21 2.54 18.14
CA ASN A 141 -2.77 3.90 17.85
C ASN A 141 -3.51 4.54 16.67
N ASN A 142 -4.57 3.91 16.14
CA ASN A 142 -5.32 4.39 14.98
C ASN A 142 -4.43 4.67 13.75
N ARG A 143 -3.49 3.77 13.48
CA ARG A 143 -2.49 3.83 12.39
C ARG A 143 -2.83 2.84 11.27
N ILE A 144 -4.11 2.85 10.87
CA ILE A 144 -4.61 2.06 9.75
C ILE A 144 -4.97 3.03 8.63
N ILE A 145 -4.29 2.90 7.49
CA ILE A 145 -4.41 3.79 6.35
C ILE A 145 -4.94 2.98 5.18
N ASN A 146 -6.12 3.34 4.69
CA ASN A 146 -6.71 2.71 3.51
C ASN A 146 -6.47 3.59 2.27
N VAL A 147 -6.00 2.97 1.20
CA VAL A 147 -6.07 3.53 -0.15
C VAL A 147 -7.21 2.86 -0.91
N SER A 148 -8.03 3.63 -1.59
CA SER A 148 -9.20 3.08 -2.29
C SER A 148 -8.77 2.11 -3.39
N ARG A 149 -9.16 0.84 -3.28
CA ARG A 149 -8.90 -0.17 -4.33
C ARG A 149 -9.43 0.26 -5.70
N GLN A 150 -10.57 0.95 -5.74
CA GLN A 150 -11.17 1.44 -6.98
C GLN A 150 -10.33 2.53 -7.67
N LYS A 151 -9.48 3.22 -6.92
CA LYS A 151 -8.56 4.20 -7.50
C LYS A 151 -7.19 3.59 -7.78
N TRP A 152 -6.69 2.78 -6.84
CA TRP A 152 -5.35 2.22 -6.92
C TRP A 152 -5.17 1.17 -8.03
N ASN A 153 -6.21 0.39 -8.37
CA ASN A 153 -6.08 -0.69 -9.35
C ASN A 153 -6.61 -0.38 -10.76
N TYR A 154 -7.24 0.77 -10.97
CA TYR A 154 -8.01 1.04 -12.20
C TYR A 154 -7.31 1.99 -13.17
N GLY A 155 -5.99 1.85 -13.29
CA GLY A 155 -5.18 2.48 -14.34
C GLY A 155 -4.60 3.86 -13.98
N PRO A 156 -3.84 4.45 -14.92
CA PRO A 156 -2.93 5.57 -14.64
C PRO A 156 -3.64 6.80 -14.06
N TYR A 157 -4.75 7.23 -14.65
CA TYR A 157 -5.47 8.42 -14.18
C TYR A 157 -5.95 8.28 -12.74
N ARG A 158 -6.42 7.09 -12.36
CA ARG A 158 -6.95 6.83 -11.02
C ARG A 158 -5.86 6.66 -9.97
N VAL A 159 -4.74 6.04 -10.34
CA VAL A 159 -3.56 5.92 -9.47
C VAL A 159 -2.98 7.29 -9.14
N ASP A 160 -2.96 8.21 -10.12
CA ASP A 160 -2.52 9.59 -9.88
C ASP A 160 -3.34 10.25 -8.76
N GLU A 161 -4.67 10.21 -8.83
CA GLU A 161 -5.57 10.70 -7.78
C GLU A 161 -5.33 9.98 -6.43
N ALA A 162 -5.14 8.66 -6.47
CA ALA A 162 -4.96 7.85 -5.28
C ALA A 162 -3.66 8.17 -4.53
N VAL A 163 -2.59 8.48 -5.26
CA VAL A 163 -1.32 8.92 -4.67
C VAL A 163 -1.52 10.23 -3.92
N ASP A 164 -2.23 11.22 -4.48
CA ASP A 164 -2.50 12.48 -3.77
C ASP A 164 -3.27 12.25 -2.46
N GLU A 165 -4.23 11.34 -2.47
CA GLU A 165 -4.99 10.95 -1.29
C GLU A 165 -4.12 10.28 -0.23
N LEU A 166 -3.20 9.40 -0.64
CA LEU A 166 -2.22 8.81 0.27
C LEU A 166 -1.35 9.89 0.91
N ILE A 167 -0.79 10.81 0.13
CA ILE A 167 0.06 11.90 0.67
C ILE A 167 -0.74 12.77 1.65
N ALA A 168 -1.97 13.13 1.32
CA ALA A 168 -2.83 13.91 2.20
C ALA A 168 -3.15 13.18 3.51
N GLN A 169 -3.27 11.85 3.50
CA GLN A 169 -3.41 11.05 4.72
C GLN A 169 -2.11 11.00 5.52
N MET A 170 -0.97 10.76 4.86
CA MET A 170 0.35 10.69 5.49
C MET A 170 0.74 12.01 6.18
N ASN A 171 0.41 13.16 5.60
CA ASN A 171 0.69 14.47 6.20
C ASN A 171 -0.14 14.74 7.48
N LYS A 172 -1.25 14.03 7.70
CA LYS A 172 -2.05 14.13 8.93
C LYS A 172 -1.49 13.29 10.08
N LEU A 173 -0.43 12.52 9.85
CA LEU A 173 0.25 11.76 10.90
C LEU A 173 1.18 12.62 11.77
N GLN A 174 1.31 13.92 11.43
CA GLN A 174 1.96 14.97 12.23
C GLN A 174 1.09 15.40 13.42
#